data_AF-A0A2M9KG67-F1
#
_entry.id   AF-A0A2M9KG67-F1
#
_cell.length_a   1.000
_cell.length_b   1.000
_cell.length_c   1.000
_cell.angle_alpha   90.00
_cell.angle_beta   90.00
_cell.angle_gamma   90.00
#
_symmetry.space_group_name_H-M   'P 1'
#
loop_
_entity.id
_entity.type
_entity.pdbx_description
1 polymer ?
#
loop_
_entity_poly.entity_id
_entity_poly.type
_entity_poly.pdbx_seq_one_letter_code
_entity_poly.pdbx_strand_id
1 'polypeptide(L)'
;MATMPSPVQPEGPVLLGQVLAEALAGIGRPDARAGRPATCRACGDPAVWHRTADGRWVLIQPGGVPYHLVPAGQRWHIAGDGTAANLAHAAADGTCRITHFAVCPLGAPPKAPHLLRLWRHGAARLGRLT
;
A
#
# COMPACT_ATOMS: atom_id res chain seq x y z
N MET A 1 -51.76 -1.67 31.50
CA MET A 1 -50.56 -2.35 32.04
C MET A 1 -49.47 -2.25 30.99
N ALA A 2 -48.51 -1.34 31.16
CA ALA A 2 -47.39 -1.19 30.24
C ALA A 2 -46.17 -1.90 30.84
N THR A 3 -45.66 -2.93 30.16
CA THR A 3 -44.38 -3.57 30.48
C THR A 3 -43.27 -2.54 30.30
N MET A 4 -42.59 -2.20 31.39
CA MET A 4 -41.38 -1.39 31.34
C MET A 4 -40.23 -2.26 30.80
N PRO A 5 -39.36 -1.75 29.91
CA PRO A 5 -38.17 -2.50 29.51
C PRO A 5 -37.25 -2.69 30.70
N SER A 6 -36.74 -3.91 30.84
CA SER A 6 -35.76 -4.31 31.86
C SER A 6 -34.54 -3.38 31.80
N PRO A 7 -33.99 -2.92 32.95
CA PRO A 7 -32.81 -2.08 32.94
C PRO A 7 -31.64 -2.85 32.29
N VAL A 8 -30.99 -2.24 31.31
CA VAL A 8 -29.69 -2.69 30.81
C VAL A 8 -28.76 -2.75 32.02
N GLN A 9 -28.34 -3.96 32.37
CA GLN A 9 -27.45 -4.17 33.51
C GLN A 9 -26.10 -3.54 33.15
N PRO A 10 -25.42 -2.83 34.08
CA PRO A 10 -24.11 -2.26 33.77
C PRO A 10 -23.14 -3.39 33.48
N GLU A 11 -22.64 -3.41 32.25
CA GLU A 11 -21.54 -4.26 31.81
C GLU A 11 -20.43 -4.16 32.87
N GLY A 12 -19.98 -5.29 33.41
CA GLY A 12 -18.94 -5.34 34.43
C GLY A 12 -17.64 -4.67 33.98
N PRO A 13 -16.63 -4.53 34.86
CA PRO A 13 -15.39 -3.84 34.50
C PRO A 13 -14.78 -4.45 33.24
N VAL A 14 -14.76 -3.67 32.16
CA VAL A 14 -14.21 -4.10 30.88
C VAL A 14 -12.70 -4.17 31.04
N LEU A 15 -12.15 -5.39 31.03
CA LEU A 15 -10.72 -5.58 31.12
C LEU A 15 -10.08 -5.10 29.81
N LEU A 16 -9.20 -4.11 29.92
CA LEU A 16 -8.43 -3.57 28.79
C LEU A 16 -7.77 -4.68 27.96
N GLY A 17 -7.33 -5.76 28.61
CA GLY A 17 -6.75 -6.94 27.96
C GLY A 17 -7.72 -7.68 27.03
N GLN A 18 -9.01 -7.73 27.36
CA GLN A 18 -10.03 -8.39 26.53
C GLN A 18 -10.38 -7.54 25.30
N VAL A 19 -10.57 -6.23 25.50
CA VAL A 19 -10.80 -5.28 24.39
C VAL A 19 -9.62 -5.26 23.42
N LEU A 20 -8.39 -5.27 23.95
CA LEU A 20 -7.20 -5.34 23.11
C LEU A 20 -7.10 -6.68 22.37
N ALA A 21 -7.41 -7.80 23.01
CA ALA A 21 -7.39 -9.11 22.37
C ALA A 21 -8.44 -9.23 21.25
N GLU A 22 -9.65 -8.73 21.47
CA GLU A 22 -10.72 -8.68 20.47
C GLU A 22 -10.34 -7.78 19.28
N ALA A 23 -9.74 -6.61 19.55
CA ALA A 23 -9.24 -5.72 18.51
C ALA A 23 -8.10 -6.37 17.69
N LEU A 24 -7.18 -7.08 18.35
CA LEU A 24 -6.06 -7.76 17.71
C LEU A 24 -6.48 -9.06 16.98
N ALA A 25 -7.56 -9.72 17.39
CA ALA A 25 -8.04 -10.95 16.75
C ALA A 25 -8.45 -10.74 15.27
N GLY A 26 -8.84 -9.52 14.91
CA GLY A 26 -9.10 -9.12 13.51
C GLY A 26 -7.87 -8.62 12.76
N ILE A 27 -6.76 -8.36 13.45
CA ILE A 27 -5.52 -7.86 12.83
C ILE A 27 -4.70 -9.07 12.38
N GLY A 28 -4.63 -9.27 11.06
CA GLY A 28 -3.83 -10.32 10.46
C GLY A 28 -2.37 -10.25 10.92
N ARG A 29 -1.74 -11.42 11.12
CA ARG A 29 -0.31 -11.48 11.47
C ARG A 29 0.51 -10.78 10.37
N PRO A 30 1.35 -9.79 10.70
CA PRO A 30 2.16 -9.11 9.69
C PRO A 30 3.09 -10.12 9.01
N ASP A 31 3.10 -10.11 7.68
CA ASP A 31 3.95 -10.99 6.88
C ASP A 31 5.41 -10.55 7.05
N ALA A 32 6.28 -11.45 7.49
CA ALA A 32 7.69 -11.16 7.77
C ALA A 32 8.50 -10.69 6.54
N ARG A 33 7.92 -10.78 5.33
CA ARG A 33 8.49 -10.24 4.10
C ARG A 33 7.90 -8.90 3.67
N ALA A 34 6.74 -8.50 4.21
CA ALA A 34 6.17 -7.19 3.92
C ALA A 34 7.10 -6.10 4.45
N GLY A 35 7.39 -5.10 3.62
CA GLY A 35 8.31 -4.03 3.99
C GLY A 35 9.79 -4.37 3.85
N ARG A 36 10.15 -5.58 3.37
CA ARG A 36 11.57 -5.91 3.12
C ARG A 36 12.11 -5.15 1.91
N PRO A 37 13.23 -4.42 2.05
CA PRO A 37 13.97 -3.91 0.91
C PRO A 37 14.32 -5.06 -0.05
N ALA A 38 14.13 -4.79 -1.33
CA ALA A 38 14.44 -5.70 -2.42
C ALA A 38 15.04 -4.92 -3.57
N THR A 39 15.76 -5.60 -4.45
CA THR A 39 16.20 -5.05 -5.72
C THR A 39 15.35 -5.61 -6.83
N CYS A 40 14.99 -4.77 -7.80
CA CYS A 40 14.35 -5.24 -9.01
C CYS A 40 15.30 -6.18 -9.76
N ARG A 41 14.83 -7.39 -10.08
CA ARG A 41 15.64 -8.40 -10.79
C ARG A 41 16.01 -7.98 -12.22
N ALA A 42 15.26 -7.05 -12.82
CA ALA A 42 15.51 -6.58 -14.18
C ALA A 42 16.48 -5.39 -14.21
N CYS A 43 16.22 -4.35 -13.41
CA CYS A 43 16.97 -3.10 -13.47
C CYS A 43 17.95 -2.88 -12.31
N GLY A 44 17.88 -3.69 -11.26
CA GLY A 44 18.71 -3.57 -10.06
C GLY A 44 18.28 -2.48 -9.08
N ASP A 45 17.34 -1.59 -9.44
CA ASP A 45 16.92 -0.50 -8.55
C ASP A 45 16.27 -1.02 -7.25
N PRO A 46 16.48 -0.32 -6.11
CA PRO A 46 15.85 -0.67 -4.84
C PRO A 46 14.36 -0.36 -4.85
N ALA A 47 13.59 -1.26 -4.25
CA ALA A 47 12.15 -1.17 -4.04
C ALA A 47 11.74 -2.05 -2.85
N VAL A 48 10.45 -2.13 -2.52
CA VAL A 48 9.97 -2.86 -1.33
C VAL A 48 8.83 -3.78 -1.72
N TRP A 49 8.89 -5.05 -1.30
CA TRP A 49 7.79 -5.99 -1.52
C TRP A 49 6.70 -5.79 -0.48
N HIS A 50 5.46 -5.69 -0.96
CA HIS A 50 4.26 -5.68 -0.13
C HIS A 50 3.28 -6.71 -0.63
N ARG A 51 2.55 -7.32 0.30
CA ARG A 51 1.46 -8.23 -0.02
C ARG A 51 0.17 -7.44 -0.14
N THR A 52 -0.67 -7.77 -1.10
CA THR A 52 -2.00 -7.19 -1.25
C THR A 52 -3.03 -7.97 -0.42
N ALA A 53 -4.21 -7.39 -0.20
CA ALA A 53 -5.28 -8.05 0.54
C ALA A 53 -5.75 -9.38 -0.11
N ASP A 54 -5.67 -9.49 -1.44
CA ASP A 54 -5.90 -10.73 -2.19
C ASP A 54 -4.68 -11.68 -2.20
N GLY A 55 -3.64 -11.38 -1.42
CA GLY A 55 -2.48 -12.24 -1.19
C GLY A 55 -1.40 -12.18 -2.26
N ARG A 56 -1.55 -11.35 -3.31
CA ARG A 56 -0.54 -11.13 -4.36
C ARG A 56 0.62 -10.28 -3.85
N TRP A 57 1.76 -10.35 -4.53
CA TRP A 57 2.92 -9.52 -4.21
C TRP A 57 3.08 -8.39 -5.22
N VAL A 58 3.28 -7.18 -4.72
CA VAL A 58 3.59 -5.99 -5.52
C VAL A 58 4.89 -5.35 -5.05
N LEU A 59 5.76 -5.03 -6.00
CA LEU A 59 7.01 -4.32 -5.74
C LEU A 59 6.72 -2.82 -5.83
N ILE A 60 6.98 -2.08 -4.76
CA ILE A 60 6.59 -0.68 -4.58
C ILE A 60 7.84 0.19 -4.53
N GLN A 61 7.80 1.33 -5.24
CA GLN A 61 8.88 2.30 -5.22
C GLN A 61 9.01 2.96 -3.84
N PRO A 62 10.23 3.29 -3.39
CA PRO A 62 10.42 4.15 -2.25
C PRO A 62 9.90 5.57 -2.54
N GLY A 63 9.47 6.26 -1.50
CA GLY A 63 8.91 7.61 -1.60
C GLY A 63 7.41 7.66 -1.92
N GLY A 64 6.79 8.80 -1.60
CA GLY A 64 5.40 9.12 -1.93
C GLY A 64 5.33 10.07 -3.13
N VAL A 65 4.27 9.94 -3.91
CA VAL A 65 3.97 10.78 -5.08
C VAL A 65 2.59 11.41 -4.89
N PRO A 66 2.41 12.71 -5.16
CA PRO A 66 1.09 13.33 -5.12
C PRO A 66 0.07 12.57 -5.97
N TYR A 67 -1.10 12.25 -5.41
CA TYR A 67 -2.06 11.35 -6.05
C TYR A 67 -2.51 11.85 -7.45
N HIS A 68 -2.64 13.17 -7.62
CA HIS A 68 -3.11 13.81 -8.84
C HIS A 68 -2.13 13.65 -10.02
N LEU A 69 -0.88 13.27 -9.75
CA LEU A 69 0.13 13.00 -10.79
C LEU A 69 0.13 11.55 -11.26
N VAL A 70 -0.57 10.66 -10.55
CA VAL A 70 -0.58 9.22 -10.79
C VAL A 70 -1.96 8.80 -11.30
N PRO A 71 -2.07 8.02 -12.38
CA PRO A 71 -3.35 7.47 -12.82
C PRO A 71 -4.01 6.60 -11.75
N ALA A 72 -5.34 6.70 -11.62
CA ALA A 72 -6.20 5.95 -10.70
C ALA A 72 -5.71 4.51 -10.40
N GLY A 73 -5.63 3.65 -11.41
CA GLY A 73 -5.24 2.24 -11.25
C GLY A 73 -3.78 1.99 -10.88
N GLN A 74 -2.94 3.02 -10.79
CA GLN A 74 -1.53 2.92 -10.41
C GLN A 74 -1.23 3.51 -9.03
N ARG A 75 -2.26 3.98 -8.32
CA ARG A 75 -2.14 4.54 -6.97
C ARG A 75 -2.18 3.41 -5.94
N TRP A 76 -1.16 3.33 -5.12
CA TRP A 76 -1.06 2.34 -4.05
C TRP A 76 -0.97 3.02 -2.68
N HIS A 77 -1.58 2.42 -1.67
CA HIS A 77 -1.39 2.76 -0.27
C HIS A 77 -0.81 1.54 0.45
N ILE A 78 0.21 1.75 1.26
CA ILE A 78 0.67 0.75 2.23
C ILE A 78 -0.01 1.02 3.56
N ALA A 79 -0.92 0.14 3.96
CA ALA A 79 -1.60 0.19 5.25
C ALA A 79 -0.61 -0.04 6.41
N GLY A 80 -1.03 0.26 7.64
CA GLY A 80 -0.15 0.17 8.83
C GLY A 80 0.38 -1.25 9.11
N ASP A 81 -0.33 -2.27 8.64
CA ASP A 81 0.07 -3.68 8.70
C ASP A 81 1.05 -4.09 7.60
N GLY A 82 1.41 -3.16 6.69
CA GLY A 82 2.29 -3.39 5.56
C GLY A 82 1.57 -3.89 4.30
N THR A 83 0.25 -4.05 4.32
CA THR A 83 -0.54 -4.51 3.18
C THR A 83 -0.67 -3.41 2.13
N ALA A 84 -0.47 -3.75 0.85
CA ALA A 84 -0.65 -2.86 -0.27
C ALA A 84 -2.09 -2.90 -0.80
N ALA A 85 -2.77 -1.74 -0.78
CA ALA A 85 -4.09 -1.55 -1.35
C ALA A 85 -4.01 -0.64 -2.59
N ASN A 86 -4.66 -1.04 -3.68
CA ASN A 86 -4.82 -0.16 -4.84
C ASN A 86 -5.97 0.81 -4.59
N LEU A 87 -5.71 2.10 -4.76
CA LEU A 87 -6.68 3.16 -4.47
C LEU A 87 -7.58 3.47 -5.67
N ALA A 88 -7.51 2.72 -6.78
CA ALA A 88 -8.26 2.85 -8.04
C ALA A 88 -9.17 4.10 -8.14
N HIS A 89 -10.33 4.09 -7.47
CA HIS A 89 -11.30 5.19 -7.50
C HIS A 89 -11.52 5.88 -6.15
N ALA A 90 -10.82 5.48 -5.09
CA ALA A 90 -10.87 6.14 -3.81
C ALA A 90 -10.28 7.56 -3.92
N ALA A 91 -11.03 8.54 -3.41
CA ALA A 91 -10.51 9.89 -3.22
C ALA A 91 -9.50 9.84 -2.07
N ALA A 92 -8.22 9.75 -2.42
CA ALA A 92 -7.13 9.91 -1.47
C ALA A 92 -6.59 11.33 -1.59
N ASP A 93 -6.60 12.06 -0.47
CA ASP A 93 -5.85 13.29 -0.33
C ASP A 93 -4.37 13.00 -0.02
N GLY A 94 -3.49 13.91 -0.45
CA GLY A 94 -2.06 13.80 -0.21
C GLY A 94 -1.30 12.92 -1.21
N THR A 95 -0.59 11.90 -0.71
CA THR A 95 0.40 11.13 -1.47
C THR A 95 0.04 9.65 -1.57
N CYS A 96 0.43 9.04 -2.68
CA CYS A 96 0.31 7.61 -2.94
C CYS A 96 1.69 7.01 -3.24
N ARG A 97 1.74 5.69 -3.29
CA ARG A 97 2.87 4.92 -3.79
C ARG A 97 2.57 4.46 -5.22
N ILE A 98 3.62 4.08 -5.92
CA ILE A 98 3.54 3.48 -7.25
C ILE A 98 4.26 2.14 -7.26
N THR A 99 3.79 1.21 -8.07
CA THR A 99 4.54 -0.02 -8.31
C THR A 99 5.80 0.28 -9.11
N HIS A 100 6.91 -0.38 -8.76
CA HIS A 100 8.16 -0.31 -9.51
C HIS A 100 7.96 -0.71 -10.97
N PHE A 101 7.10 -1.69 -11.26
CA PHE A 101 6.86 -2.17 -12.62
C PHE A 101 6.27 -1.11 -13.56
N ALA A 102 5.58 -0.09 -13.01
CA ALA A 102 5.03 1.01 -13.81
C ALA A 102 6.09 2.00 -14.31
N VAL A 103 7.28 2.00 -13.69
CA VAL A 103 8.36 2.95 -13.98
C VAL A 103 9.71 2.27 -14.16
N CYS A 104 9.72 0.93 -14.25
CA CYS A 104 10.95 0.18 -14.43
C CYS A 104 11.55 0.54 -15.79
N PRO A 105 12.82 0.97 -15.85
CA PRO A 105 13.43 1.41 -17.11
C PRO A 105 13.67 0.26 -18.12
N LEU A 106 13.49 -0.99 -17.67
CA LEU A 106 13.56 -2.19 -18.51
C LEU A 106 12.17 -2.63 -19.00
N GLY A 107 11.11 -1.98 -18.53
CA GLY A 107 9.74 -2.16 -19.00
C GLY A 107 9.34 -1.13 -20.06
N ALA A 108 8.12 -1.25 -20.56
CA ALA A 108 7.56 -0.31 -21.52
C ALA A 108 7.42 1.10 -20.93
N PRO A 109 7.70 2.16 -21.70
CA PRO A 109 7.56 3.53 -21.23
C PRO A 109 6.09 3.84 -20.90
N PRO A 110 5.79 4.38 -19.70
CA PRO A 110 4.42 4.70 -19.32
C PRO A 110 3.92 5.94 -20.06
N LYS A 111 2.61 5.99 -20.33
CA LYS A 111 1.97 7.13 -21.01
C LYS A 111 1.77 8.35 -20.11
N ALA A 112 1.66 8.14 -18.79
CA ALA A 112 1.44 9.23 -17.85
C ALA A 112 2.71 10.10 -17.70
N PRO A 113 2.65 11.42 -17.88
CA PRO A 113 3.86 12.27 -17.95
C PRO A 113 4.77 12.19 -16.72
N HIS A 114 4.20 12.13 -15.52
CA HIS A 114 5.01 12.06 -14.29
C HIS A 114 5.75 10.71 -14.19
N LEU A 115 5.06 9.60 -14.49
CA LEU A 115 5.68 8.28 -14.50
C LEU A 115 6.71 8.14 -15.62
N LEU A 116 6.47 8.78 -16.77
CA LEU A 116 7.42 8.80 -17.88
C LEU A 116 8.72 9.51 -17.49
N ARG A 117 8.64 10.58 -16.69
CA ARG A 117 9.85 11.21 -16.14
C ARG A 117 10.63 10.28 -15.22
N LEU A 118 9.96 9.53 -14.35
CA LEU A 118 10.61 8.53 -13.48
C LEU A 118 11.25 7.40 -14.30
N TRP A 119 10.54 6.89 -15.30
CA TRP A 119 11.05 5.89 -16.24
C TRP A 119 12.28 6.40 -16.99
N ARG A 120 12.23 7.63 -17.53
CA ARG A 120 13.36 8.27 -18.24
C ARG A 120 14.57 8.44 -17.33
N HIS A 121 14.36 8.90 -16.10
CA HIS A 121 15.44 9.02 -15.13
C HIS A 121 16.10 7.65 -14.86
N GLY A 122 15.32 6.58 -14.73
CA GLY A 122 15.83 5.21 -14.68
C GLY A 122 16.63 4.81 -15.92
N ALA A 123 16.09 5.07 -17.11
CA ALA A 123 16.70 4.68 -18.37
C ALA A 123 18.01 5.43 -18.63
N ALA A 124 18.09 6.72 -18.27
CA ALA A 124 19.32 7.51 -18.32
C ALA A 124 20.41 6.91 -17.42
N ARG A 125 20.08 6.56 -16.16
CA ARG A 125 21.04 5.92 -15.24
C ARG A 125 21.62 4.62 -15.78
N LEU A 126 20.87 3.93 -16.64
CA LEU A 126 21.28 2.69 -17.28
C LEU A 126 21.91 2.90 -18.67
N GLY A 127 22.13 4.15 -19.11
CA GLY A 127 22.70 4.44 -20.43
C GLY A 127 21.80 4.05 -21.60
N ARG A 128 20.48 3.99 -21.41
CA ARG A 128 19.49 3.56 -22.43
C ARG A 128 18.74 4.70 -23.11
N LEU A 129 18.99 5.94 -22.71
CA LEU A 129 18.53 7.13 -23.42
C LEU A 129 19.72 7.69 -24.19
N THR A 130 20.03 7.07 -25.33
CA THR A 130 20.98 7.57 -26.33
C THR A 130 20.24 8.34 -27.40
#